data_AF-A0A6N8EL61-F1
#
_entry.id   AF-A0A6N8EL61-F1
#
_cell.length_a   1.000
_cell.length_b   1.000
_cell.length_c   1.000
_cell.angle_alpha   90.00
_cell.angle_beta   90.00
_cell.angle_gamma   90.00
#
_symmetry.space_group_name_H-M   'P 1'
#
loop_
_entity.id
_entity.type
_entity.pdbx_description
1 polymer ?
#
loop_
_entity_poly.entity_id
_entity_poly.type
_entity_poly.pdbx_seq_one_letter_code
_entity_poly.pdbx_strand_id
1 'polypeptide(L)'
;ATVSAREPDPNPDDNTDTVTPVPVEAPPASTADLVLTKSVDEPTPTVGDVVTFTLRVHNQGPANATEVRVIEPLPSGYSYVAATPSVGTYDSATGVWTLGALATGGRA
;
A
#
# COMPACT_ATOMS: atom_id res chain seq x y z
N ALA A 1 19.73 -5.71 -3.23
CA ALA A 1 18.60 -6.28 -2.47
C ALA A 1 18.76 -7.79 -2.48
N THR A 2 18.59 -8.44 -1.35
CA THR A 2 18.69 -9.90 -1.23
C THR A 2 17.33 -10.44 -0.79
N VAL A 3 16.89 -11.51 -1.46
CA VAL A 3 15.71 -12.28 -1.06
C VAL A 3 16.20 -13.49 -0.29
N SER A 4 15.69 -13.66 0.92
CA SER A 4 15.86 -14.84 1.75
C SER A 4 14.48 -15.28 2.20
N ALA A 5 14.21 -16.58 2.07
CA ALA A 5 13.02 -17.26 2.57
C ALA A 5 13.44 -18.38 3.55
N ARG A 6 12.47 -18.91 4.32
CA ARG A 6 12.72 -19.79 5.48
C ARG A 6 12.57 -21.29 5.16
N GLU A 7 12.27 -21.65 3.92
CA GLU A 7 12.13 -23.04 3.47
C GLU A 7 13.48 -23.65 3.01
N PRO A 8 13.73 -24.96 3.22
CA PRO A 8 14.93 -25.64 2.72
C PRO A 8 14.93 -25.74 1.20
N ASP A 9 16.03 -25.29 0.60
CA ASP A 9 16.27 -25.33 -0.85
C ASP A 9 16.91 -26.69 -1.25
N PRO A 10 16.25 -27.52 -2.09
CA PRO A 10 16.76 -28.82 -2.49
C PRO A 10 17.83 -28.80 -3.58
N ASN A 11 18.12 -27.66 -4.24
CA ASN A 11 19.26 -27.51 -5.14
C ASN A 11 19.75 -26.05 -5.24
N PRO A 12 20.60 -25.59 -4.31
CA PRO A 12 20.98 -24.18 -4.15
C PRO A 12 21.82 -23.57 -5.30
N ASP A 13 22.19 -24.39 -6.30
CA ASP A 13 23.05 -24.01 -7.42
C ASP A 13 22.26 -23.54 -8.68
N ASP A 14 20.93 -23.59 -8.68
CA ASP A 14 20.07 -23.20 -9.84
C ASP A 14 19.41 -21.81 -9.73
N ASN A 15 19.92 -20.95 -8.85
CA ASN A 15 19.53 -19.54 -8.70
C ASN A 15 19.79 -18.65 -9.96
N THR A 16 20.10 -19.25 -11.11
CA THR A 16 19.96 -18.70 -12.46
C THR A 16 19.38 -19.76 -13.43
N ASP A 17 18.21 -19.44 -13.97
CA ASP A 17 17.42 -20.01 -15.09
C ASP A 17 17.56 -21.50 -15.48
N THR A 18 16.51 -22.31 -15.24
CA THR A 18 16.02 -23.32 -16.21
C THR A 18 14.57 -23.78 -15.91
N VAL A 19 13.82 -24.06 -16.99
CA VAL A 19 12.38 -24.41 -17.01
C VAL A 19 12.08 -25.83 -16.51
N THR A 20 11.10 -25.97 -15.61
CA THR A 20 10.37 -27.24 -15.31
C THR A 20 8.91 -26.95 -14.85
N PRO A 21 7.98 -27.93 -14.96
CA PRO A 21 6.62 -27.75 -15.48
C PRO A 21 5.62 -27.22 -14.45
N VAL A 22 4.72 -26.32 -14.86
CA VAL A 22 3.59 -25.90 -14.02
C VAL A 22 2.31 -26.70 -14.33
N PRO A 23 1.58 -27.16 -13.30
CA PRO A 23 0.27 -27.81 -13.42
C PRO A 23 -0.72 -26.89 -14.15
N VAL A 24 -1.81 -27.44 -14.68
CA VAL A 24 -2.90 -26.65 -15.29
C VAL A 24 -3.15 -25.41 -14.42
N GLU A 25 -2.85 -24.22 -14.95
CA GLU A 25 -3.03 -22.98 -14.21
C GLU A 25 -4.51 -22.95 -13.80
N ALA A 26 -4.77 -23.08 -12.50
CA ALA A 26 -5.96 -22.48 -11.96
C ALA A 26 -5.94 -21.03 -12.46
N PRO A 27 -7.05 -20.51 -13.05
CA PRO A 27 -7.06 -19.17 -13.62
C PRO A 27 -6.44 -18.20 -12.61
N PRO A 28 -5.56 -17.27 -13.03
CA PRO A 28 -4.72 -16.49 -12.14
C PRO A 28 -5.58 -16.02 -10.98
N ALA A 29 -5.20 -16.45 -9.77
CA ALA A 29 -5.94 -16.10 -8.56
C ALA A 29 -6.26 -14.62 -8.67
N SER A 30 -7.55 -14.27 -8.70
CA SER A 30 -7.94 -12.87 -8.81
C SER A 30 -7.28 -12.17 -7.63
N THR A 31 -6.25 -11.36 -7.89
CA THR A 31 -5.51 -10.66 -6.84
C THR A 31 -6.12 -9.27 -6.67
N ALA A 32 -6.01 -8.72 -5.47
CA ALA A 32 -6.21 -7.30 -5.30
C ALA A 32 -5.05 -6.54 -5.95
N ASP A 33 -5.33 -5.36 -6.47
CA ASP A 33 -4.33 -4.45 -7.06
C ASP A 33 -4.59 -3.06 -6.48
N LEU A 34 -3.79 -2.67 -5.48
CA LEU A 34 -3.98 -1.43 -4.74
C LEU A 34 -3.11 -0.32 -5.30
N VAL A 35 -3.75 0.77 -5.72
CA VAL A 35 -3.10 1.99 -6.17
C VAL A 35 -3.32 3.10 -5.17
N LEU A 36 -2.22 3.71 -4.70
CA LEU A 36 -2.23 4.89 -3.84
C LEU A 36 -1.83 6.12 -4.66
N THR A 37 -2.60 7.20 -4.54
CA THR A 37 -2.24 8.52 -5.06
C THR A 37 -2.24 9.54 -3.93
N LYS A 38 -1.31 10.49 -3.99
CA LYS A 38 -1.18 11.59 -3.04
C LYS A 38 -1.14 12.91 -3.78
N SER A 39 -1.88 13.89 -3.28
CA SER A 39 -1.79 15.28 -3.71
C SER A 39 -1.71 16.21 -2.51
N VAL A 40 -1.26 17.43 -2.76
CA VAL A 40 -1.19 18.51 -1.79
C VAL A 40 -1.91 19.73 -2.38
N ASP A 41 -2.61 20.49 -1.54
CA ASP A 41 -3.29 21.72 -1.94
C ASP A 41 -2.31 22.86 -2.26
N GLU A 42 -1.23 22.99 -1.46
CA GLU A 42 -0.17 23.97 -1.66
C GLU A 42 1.22 23.29 -1.67
N PRO A 43 1.89 23.19 -2.83
CA PRO A 43 3.20 22.53 -2.93
C PRO A 43 4.37 23.37 -2.40
N THR A 44 4.17 24.67 -2.20
CA THR A 44 5.19 25.62 -1.74
C THR A 44 4.72 26.45 -0.54
N PRO A 45 4.38 25.79 0.59
CA PRO A 45 3.85 26.47 1.78
C PRO A 45 4.92 27.29 2.49
N THR A 46 4.50 28.35 3.18
CA THR A 46 5.33 29.09 4.12
C THR A 46 5.21 28.47 5.52
N VAL A 47 6.23 28.65 6.36
CA VAL A 47 6.18 28.20 7.76
C VAL A 47 4.98 28.86 8.47
N GLY A 48 4.13 28.03 9.06
CA GLY A 48 2.91 28.45 9.75
C GLY A 48 1.63 28.21 8.95
N ASP A 49 1.73 27.93 7.64
CA ASP A 49 0.58 27.58 6.82
C ASP A 49 0.03 26.19 7.17
N VAL A 50 -1.29 26.03 7.05
CA VAL A 50 -1.93 24.72 7.10
C VAL A 50 -1.95 24.16 5.68
N VAL A 51 -1.41 22.96 5.53
CA VAL A 51 -1.32 22.24 4.26
C VAL A 51 -2.16 20.97 4.35
N THR A 52 -2.96 20.72 3.32
CA THR A 52 -3.85 19.57 3.23
C THR A 52 -3.30 18.53 2.27
N PHE A 53 -2.87 17.39 2.79
CA PHE A 53 -2.56 16.22 1.99
C PHE A 53 -3.83 15.41 1.72
N THR A 54 -4.06 15.06 0.47
CA THR A 54 -5.14 14.14 0.07
C THR A 54 -4.53 12.84 -0.40
N LEU A 55 -4.84 11.76 0.30
CA LEU A 55 -4.55 10.39 -0.13
C LEU A 55 -5.80 9.77 -0.77
N ARG A 56 -5.62 8.99 -1.83
CA ARG A 56 -6.67 8.16 -2.41
C ARG A 56 -6.15 6.76 -2.67
N VAL A 57 -6.85 5.76 -2.17
CA VAL A 57 -6.54 4.34 -2.40
C VAL A 57 -7.62 3.75 -3.31
N HIS A 58 -7.21 2.97 -4.30
CA HIS A 58 -8.12 2.30 -5.21
C HIS A 58 -7.71 0.85 -5.40
N ASN A 59 -8.66 -0.08 -5.23
CA ASN A 59 -8.45 -1.48 -5.61
C ASN A 59 -8.89 -1.69 -7.06
N GLN A 60 -7.94 -1.73 -7.99
CA GLN A 60 -8.13 -2.01 -9.41
C GLN A 60 -8.19 -3.50 -9.72
N GLY A 61 -7.84 -4.35 -8.75
CA GLY A 61 -7.70 -5.78 -8.94
C GLY A 61 -9.05 -6.48 -8.91
N PRO A 62 -9.17 -7.64 -9.58
CA PRO A 62 -10.40 -8.42 -9.63
C PRO A 62 -10.79 -9.08 -8.29
N ALA A 63 -10.00 -8.96 -7.22
CA ALA A 63 -10.37 -9.43 -5.88
C ALA A 63 -10.31 -8.37 -4.79
N ASN A 64 -11.00 -8.66 -3.69
CA ASN A 64 -11.06 -7.80 -2.49
C ASN A 64 -9.70 -7.76 -1.78
N ALA A 65 -9.27 -6.56 -1.39
CA ALA A 65 -8.17 -6.36 -0.47
C ALA A 65 -8.66 -6.42 0.98
N THR A 66 -7.89 -7.05 1.87
CA THR A 66 -8.17 -7.09 3.31
C THR A 66 -7.04 -6.43 4.08
N GLU A 67 -7.34 -5.92 5.27
CA GLU A 67 -6.36 -5.30 6.19
C GLU A 67 -5.50 -4.19 5.55
N VAL A 68 -6.09 -3.41 4.64
CA VAL A 68 -5.43 -2.33 3.92
C VAL A 68 -5.01 -1.24 4.91
N ARG A 69 -3.71 -0.90 4.84
CA ARG A 69 -3.08 0.17 5.62
C ARG A 69 -2.24 1.05 4.70
N VAL A 70 -2.21 2.35 4.97
CA VAL A 70 -1.31 3.29 4.32
C VAL A 70 -0.41 3.91 5.38
N ILE A 71 0.90 3.88 5.16
CA ILE A 71 1.89 4.43 6.08
C ILE A 71 2.36 5.77 5.50
N GLU A 72 2.00 6.86 6.16
CA GLU A 72 2.33 8.24 5.80
C GLU A 72 2.74 9.05 7.05
N PRO A 73 3.98 8.86 7.55
CA PRO A 73 4.52 9.70 8.60
C PRO A 73 4.72 11.12 8.08
N LEU A 74 4.35 12.10 8.92
CA LEU A 74 4.62 13.50 8.61
C LEU A 74 6.14 13.77 8.65
N PRO A 75 6.72 14.36 7.60
CA PRO A 75 8.13 14.76 7.62
C PRO A 75 8.43 15.75 8.74
N SER A 76 9.70 15.84 9.13
CA SER A 76 10.15 16.90 10.04
C SER A 76 9.79 18.28 9.47
N GLY A 77 9.35 19.18 10.36
CA GLY A 77 8.87 20.51 9.98
C GLY A 77 7.34 20.61 9.82
N TYR A 78 6.63 19.48 9.78
CA TYR A 78 5.16 19.47 9.84
C TYR A 78 4.67 19.18 11.25
N SER A 79 3.50 19.72 11.59
CA SER A 79 2.74 19.37 12.79
C SER A 79 1.35 18.89 12.38
N TYR A 80 0.90 17.79 12.97
CA TYR A 80 -0.44 17.27 12.71
C TYR A 80 -1.50 18.26 13.23
N VAL A 81 -2.49 18.56 12.38
CA VAL A 81 -3.64 19.41 12.76
C VAL A 81 -4.89 18.54 12.88
N ALA A 82 -5.27 17.87 11.79
CA ALA A 82 -6.44 16.99 11.74
C ALA A 82 -6.34 16.02 10.56
N ALA A 83 -7.17 14.98 10.60
CA ALA A 83 -7.39 14.02 9.52
C ALA A 83 -8.90 13.80 9.35
N THR A 84 -9.36 13.72 8.11
CA THR A 84 -10.77 13.50 7.75
C THR A 84 -10.89 12.29 6.81
N PRO A 85 -10.76 11.05 7.35
CA PRO A 85 -10.88 9.85 6.54
C PRO A 85 -12.28 9.70 5.93
N SER A 86 -12.34 9.29 4.66
CA SER A 86 -13.56 8.76 4.04
C SER A 86 -13.94 7.39 4.61
N VAL A 87 -12.92 6.61 5.02
CA VAL A 87 -13.02 5.29 5.63
C VAL A 87 -11.83 5.07 6.55
N GLY A 88 -12.06 4.29 7.62
CA GLY A 88 -10.99 3.91 8.53
C GLY A 88 -10.58 5.02 9.49
N THR A 89 -9.35 4.92 9.99
CA THR A 89 -8.80 5.83 11.01
C THR A 89 -7.35 6.20 10.71
N TYR A 90 -6.91 7.38 11.15
CA TYR A 90 -5.51 7.81 11.14
C TYR A 90 -4.94 7.84 12.56
N ASP A 91 -3.74 7.27 12.73
CA ASP A 91 -2.93 7.41 13.93
C ASP A 91 -1.81 8.43 13.68
N SER A 92 -1.94 9.62 14.29
CA SER A 92 -0.96 10.70 14.12
C SER A 92 0.38 10.45 14.83
N ALA A 93 0.46 9.49 15.75
CA ALA A 93 1.72 9.14 16.42
C ALA A 93 2.61 8.27 15.51
N THR A 94 1.99 7.41 14.71
CA THR A 94 2.69 6.48 13.82
C THR A 94 2.62 6.87 12.34
N GLY A 95 1.71 7.76 11.97
CA GLY A 95 1.42 8.12 10.58
C GLY A 95 0.64 7.04 9.82
N VAL A 96 -0.04 6.13 10.51
CA VAL A 96 -0.69 4.98 9.87
C VAL A 96 -2.19 5.22 9.68
N TRP A 97 -2.65 5.11 8.43
CA TRP A 97 -4.05 4.98 8.06
C TRP A 97 -4.45 3.50 8.05
N THR A 98 -5.54 3.15 8.74
CA THR A 98 -6.10 1.79 8.76
C THR A 98 -7.46 1.80 8.07
N LEU A 99 -7.53 1.30 6.84
CA LEU A 99 -8.73 1.33 6.00
C LEU A 99 -9.59 0.07 6.13
N GLY A 100 -9.00 -1.05 6.55
CA GLY A 100 -9.71 -2.33 6.66
C GLY A 100 -9.83 -3.03 5.31
N ALA A 101 -11.04 -3.47 4.93
CA ALA A 101 -11.24 -4.15 3.65
C ALA A 101 -11.60 -3.16 2.53
N LEU A 102 -11.06 -3.37 1.34
CA LEU A 102 -11.41 -2.61 0.13
C LEU A 102 -11.85 -3.59 -0.96
N ALA A 103 -13.14 -3.56 -1.28
CA ALA A 103 -13.72 -4.44 -2.29
C ALA A 103 -13.11 -4.21 -3.69
N THR A 104 -13.27 -5.15 -4.61
CA THR A 104 -12.95 -4.96 -6.04
C THR A 104 -13.58 -3.68 -6.58
N GLY A 105 -12.77 -2.83 -7.20
CA GLY A 105 -13.20 -1.50 -7.68
C GLY A 105 -13.40 -0.45 -6.57
N GLY A 106 -13.23 -0.82 -5.30
CA GLY A 106 -13.41 0.05 -4.15
C GLY A 106 -12.42 1.21 -4.11
N ARG A 107 -12.84 2.31 -3.46
CA ARG A 107 -12.07 3.54 -3.29
C ARG A 107 -12.16 4.04 -1.86
N ALA A 108 -11.07 4.61 -1.38
CA ALA A 108 -10.97 5.32 -0.12
C ALA A 108 -10.30 6.68 -0.36
#